data_AF-A0A452QGF2-F1
#
_entry.id   AF-A0A452QGF2-F1
#
_cell.length_a   1.000
_cell.length_b   1.000
_cell.length_c   1.000
_cell.angle_alpha   90.00
_cell.angle_beta   90.00
_cell.angle_gamma   90.00
#
_symmetry.space_group_name_H-M   'P 1'
#
loop_
_entity.id
_entity.type
_entity.pdbx_description
1 polymer ?
#
loop_
_entity_poly.entity_id
_entity_poly.type
_entity_poly.pdbx_seq_one_letter_code
_entity_poly.pdbx_strand_id
1 'polypeptide(L)'
;MVIGNYRTQLYDKQREEYQPATPGLGMFVEVKDPEDKVILARQYGSEGRFTFTSHTPGEHQICLHSNSTKFSLFAGGMLVSGATWDL
;
A
#
# COMPACT_ATOMS: atom_id res chain seq x y z
N MET A 1 14.30 13.02 1.81
CA MET A 1 13.70 11.88 2.56
C MET A 1 12.24 11.90 2.23
N VAL A 2 11.65 10.80 1.78
CA VAL A 2 10.26 10.76 1.32
C VAL A 2 9.44 9.95 2.31
N ILE A 3 8.29 10.50 2.69
CA ILE A 3 7.35 9.89 3.63
C ILE A 3 6.05 9.60 2.88
N GLY A 4 5.62 8.34 2.93
CA GLY A 4 4.35 7.89 2.35
C GLY A 4 3.42 7.40 3.45
N ASN A 5 2.25 7.99 3.56
CA ASN A 5 1.17 7.45 4.37
C ASN A 5 0.25 6.64 3.46
N TYR A 6 -0.20 5.48 3.92
CA TYR A 6 -1.13 4.67 3.14
C TYR A 6 -2.21 4.08 4.03
N ARG A 7 -3.37 3.84 3.42
CA ARG A 7 -4.51 3.19 4.04
C ARG A 7 -5.20 2.31 3.02
N THR A 8 -5.49 1.09 3.44
CA THR A 8 -6.27 0.13 2.66
C THR A 8 -7.66 0.03 3.27
N GLN A 9 -8.67 0.13 2.42
CA GLN A 9 -10.07 0.07 2.78
C GLN A 9 -10.78 -0.95 1.90
N LEU A 10 -11.87 -1.52 2.41
CA LEU A 10 -12.74 -2.38 1.63
C LEU A 10 -13.92 -1.55 1.14
N TYR A 11 -14.04 -1.41 -0.16
CA TYR A 11 -15.19 -0.75 -0.77
C TYR A 11 -16.33 -1.76 -0.96
N ASP A 12 -17.41 -1.57 -0.23
CA ASP A 12 -18.64 -2.34 -0.36
C ASP A 12 -19.51 -1.73 -1.46
N LYS A 13 -19.59 -2.43 -2.61
CA LYS A 13 -20.38 -1.96 -3.76
C LYS A 13 -21.88 -1.95 -3.51
N GLN A 14 -22.39 -2.74 -2.56
CA GLN A 14 -23.83 -2.78 -2.27
C GLN A 14 -24.28 -1.58 -1.44
N ARG A 15 -23.38 -1.07 -0.59
CA ARG A 15 -23.63 0.06 0.30
C ARG A 15 -22.99 1.36 -0.17
N GLU A 16 -22.18 1.31 -1.23
CA GLU A 16 -21.34 2.41 -1.70
C GLU A 16 -20.48 3.03 -0.57
N GLU A 17 -20.03 2.18 0.36
CA GLU A 17 -19.37 2.60 1.59
C GLU A 17 -17.98 1.98 1.75
N TYR A 18 -17.05 2.77 2.29
CA TYR A 18 -15.71 2.31 2.65
C TYR A 18 -15.72 1.69 4.05
N GLN A 19 -15.63 0.37 4.10
CA GLN A 19 -15.48 -0.37 5.35
C GLN A 19 -14.00 -0.46 5.76
N PRO A 20 -13.71 -0.52 7.08
CA PRO A 20 -12.37 -0.78 7.56
C PRO A 20 -11.85 -2.11 7.01
N ALA A 21 -10.54 -2.16 6.74
CA ALA A 21 -9.90 -3.38 6.31
C ALA A 21 -10.12 -4.51 7.33
N THR A 22 -10.42 -5.70 6.82
CA THR A 22 -10.55 -6.92 7.61
C THR A 22 -9.24 -7.22 8.37
N PRO A 23 -9.31 -7.69 9.63
CA PRO A 23 -8.13 -8.14 10.36
C PRO A 23 -7.36 -9.20 9.55
N GLY A 24 -6.04 -9.02 9.40
CA GLY A 24 -5.18 -9.87 8.59
C GLY A 24 -4.89 -9.34 7.18
N LEU A 25 -5.52 -8.25 6.75
CA LEU A 25 -5.11 -7.52 5.55
C LEU A 25 -3.85 -6.68 5.85
N GLY A 26 -2.84 -6.83 5.01
CA GLY A 26 -1.60 -6.06 5.08
C GLY A 26 -1.19 -5.51 3.71
N MET A 27 -0.30 -4.53 3.73
CA MET A 27 0.29 -3.92 2.54
C MET A 27 1.80 -4.16 2.50
N PHE A 28 2.27 -4.75 1.42
CA PHE A 28 3.68 -4.87 1.11
C PHE A 28 4.10 -3.68 0.26
N VAL A 29 5.02 -2.89 0.80
CA VAL A 29 5.59 -1.71 0.14
C VAL A 29 6.96 -2.10 -0.39
N GLU A 30 7.14 -1.94 -1.70
CA GLU A 30 8.42 -2.08 -2.37
C GLU A 30 8.81 -0.75 -3.03
N VAL A 31 10.07 -0.34 -2.86
CA VAL A 31 10.64 0.84 -3.51
C VAL A 31 11.91 0.41 -4.23
N LYS A 32 11.99 0.78 -5.52
CA LYS A 32 13.18 0.63 -6.34
C LYS A 32 13.78 1.99 -6.68
N ASP A 33 15.10 2.04 -6.70
CA ASP A 33 15.86 3.19 -7.20
C ASP A 33 15.87 3.19 -8.75
N PRO A 34 16.45 4.23 -9.39
CA PRO A 34 16.51 4.34 -10.85
C PRO A 34 17.32 3.22 -11.53
N GLU A 35 18.12 2.48 -10.75
CA GLU A 35 18.92 1.33 -11.20
C GLU A 35 18.21 -0.01 -10.94
N ASP A 36 16.89 0.01 -10.73
CA ASP A 36 16.05 -1.16 -10.40
C ASP A 36 16.41 -1.89 -9.11
N LYS A 37 17.26 -1.30 -8.26
CA LYS A 37 17.65 -1.90 -7.00
C LYS A 37 16.62 -1.59 -5.92
N VAL A 38 16.21 -2.64 -5.23
CA VAL A 38 15.25 -2.55 -4.12
C VAL A 38 15.91 -1.84 -2.93
N ILE A 39 15.42 -0.65 -2.60
CA ILE A 39 15.88 0.17 -1.46
C ILE A 39 14.96 0.05 -0.25
N LEU A 40 13.71 -0.38 -0.44
CA LEU A 40 12.77 -0.70 0.64
C LEU A 40 11.90 -1.88 0.19
N ALA A 41 11.76 -2.90 1.04
CA ALA A 41 10.80 -3.97 0.86
C ALA A 41 10.30 -4.38 2.24
N ARG A 42 9.05 -4.02 2.58
CA ARG A 42 8.49 -4.32 3.89
C ARG A 42 6.99 -4.56 3.83
N GLN A 43 6.55 -5.57 4.58
CA GLN A 43 5.14 -5.77 4.86
C GLN A 43 4.73 -4.92 6.06
N TYR A 44 3.65 -4.21 5.91
CA TYR A 44 2.98 -3.42 6.93
C TYR A 44 1.52 -3.86 7.07
N GLY A 45 0.81 -3.27 8.03
CA GLY A 45 -0.61 -3.52 8.27
C GLY A 45 -1.52 -2.94 7.18
N SER A 46 -2.81 -2.85 7.48
CA SER A 46 -3.82 -2.24 6.61
C SER A 46 -3.71 -0.71 6.54
N GLU A 47 -3.02 -0.09 7.48
CA GLU A 47 -2.78 1.35 7.55
C GLU A 47 -1.42 1.60 8.17
N GLY A 48 -0.70 2.60 7.67
CA GLY A 48 0.55 2.99 8.27
C GLY A 48 1.33 4.02 7.46
N ARG A 49 2.57 4.23 7.90
CA ARG A 49 3.51 5.16 7.30
C ARG A 49 4.80 4.42 6.96
N PHE A 50 5.26 4.59 5.73
CA PHE A 50 6.59 4.16 5.32
C PHE A 50 7.46 5.37 5.01
N THR A 51 8.75 5.16 5.05
CA THR A 51 9.74 6.20 4.86
C THR A 51 10.94 5.62 4.17
N PHE A 52 11.44 6.31 3.15
CA PHE A 52 12.65 5.91 2.45
C PHE A 52 13.51 7.12 2.09
N THR A 53 14.80 6.87 1.91
CA THR A 53 15.76 7.85 1.42
C THR A 53 16.26 7.43 0.06
N SER A 54 16.20 8.34 -0.90
CA SER A 54 16.87 8.17 -2.18
C SER A 54 18.33 8.58 -2.03
N HIS A 55 19.23 7.74 -2.52
CA HIS A 55 20.68 8.00 -2.56
C HIS A 55 21.17 8.34 -3.98
N THR A 56 20.39 7.99 -5.01
CA THR A 56 20.69 8.26 -6.42
C THR A 56 19.62 9.19 -6.99
N PRO A 57 19.97 10.29 -7.67
CA PRO A 57 18.96 11.13 -8.33
C PRO A 57 18.33 10.39 -9.52
N GLY A 58 17.01 10.49 -9.67
CA GLY A 58 16.28 9.88 -10.77
C GLY A 58 14.86 9.44 -10.39
N GLU A 59 14.21 8.71 -11.29
CA GLU A 59 12.86 8.19 -11.07
C GLU A 59 12.90 6.96 -10.16
N HIS A 60 12.14 6.99 -9.07
CA HIS A 60 12.01 5.87 -8.15
C HIS A 60 10.64 5.23 -8.35
N GLN A 61 10.60 3.90 -8.41
CA GLN A 61 9.35 3.16 -8.52
C GLN A 61 8.88 2.74 -7.13
N ILE A 62 7.63 3.06 -6.78
CA ILE A 62 7.03 2.66 -5.51
C ILE A 62 5.81 1.78 -5.81
N CYS A 63 5.87 0.52 -5.36
CA CYS A 63 4.84 -0.48 -5.57
C CYS A 63 4.16 -0.84 -4.26
N LEU A 64 2.82 -0.81 -4.26
CA LEU A 64 1.97 -1.15 -3.12
C LEU A 64 1.21 -2.44 -3.43
N HIS A 65 1.55 -3.52 -2.72
CA HIS A 65 0.97 -4.85 -2.93
C HIS A 65 0.12 -5.27 -1.73
N SER A 66 -1.18 -5.43 -1.92
CA SER A 66 -2.06 -5.99 -0.88
C SER A 66 -1.81 -7.49 -0.73
N ASN A 67 -1.41 -7.96 0.46
CA ASN A 67 -1.24 -9.39 0.74
C ASN A 67 -2.61 -10.06 1.01
N SER A 68 -3.61 -9.80 0.16
CA SER A 68 -4.98 -10.25 0.38
C SER A 68 -5.11 -11.76 0.18
N THR A 69 -5.27 -12.49 1.27
CA THR A 69 -5.58 -13.92 1.27
C THR A 69 -7.06 -14.15 0.96
N LYS A 70 -7.50 -14.01 -0.29
CA LYS A 70 -8.79 -14.50 -0.86
C LYS A 70 -10.12 -14.12 -0.14
N PHE A 71 -10.12 -13.60 1.08
CA PHE A 71 -11.30 -13.51 1.94
C PHE A 71 -12.19 -12.31 1.59
N SER A 72 -11.60 -11.19 1.18
CA SER A 72 -12.33 -10.00 0.71
C SER A 72 -13.09 -10.22 -0.62
N LEU A 73 -12.74 -11.26 -1.40
CA LEU A 73 -13.44 -11.60 -2.64
C LEU A 73 -14.75 -12.35 -2.41
N PHE A 74 -14.93 -13.04 -1.27
CA PHE A 74 -16.17 -13.78 -0.99
C PHE A 74 -17.37 -12.88 -0.67
N ALA A 75 -17.13 -11.62 -0.28
CA ALA A 75 -18.16 -10.65 0.07
C ALA A 75 -18.48 -9.63 -1.04
N GLY A 76 -17.92 -9.79 -2.25
CA GLY A 76 -18.15 -8.85 -3.37
C GLY A 76 -17.57 -7.44 -3.18
N GLY A 77 -16.71 -7.25 -2.17
CA GLY A 77 -16.01 -5.98 -1.91
C GLY A 77 -14.77 -5.81 -2.77
N MET A 78 -14.47 -4.57 -3.17
CA MET A 78 -13.24 -4.19 -3.85
C MET A 78 -12.24 -3.63 -2.86
N LEU A 79 -10.99 -4.10 -2.85
CA LEU A 79 -9.94 -3.48 -2.04
C LEU A 79 -9.47 -2.18 -2.71
N VAL A 80 -9.49 -1.09 -1.97
CA VAL A 80 -9.03 0.22 -2.41
C VAL A 80 -7.88 0.63 -1.50
N SER A 81 -6.71 0.86 -2.09
CA SER A 81 -5.54 1.39 -1.38
C SER A 81 -5.32 2.85 -1.77
N GLY A 82 -5.39 3.75 -0.79
CA GLY A 82 -5.03 5.16 -0.95
C GLY A 82 -3.64 5.40 -0.37
N ALA A 83 -2.81 6.19 -1.05
CA ALA A 83 -1.52 6.66 -0.54
C ALA A 83 -1.39 8.17 -0.72
N THR A 84 -0.88 8.85 0.30
CA THR A 84 -0.53 10.27 0.29
C THR A 84 0.97 10.43 0.52
N TRP A 85 1.56 11.38 -0.19
CA TRP A 85 2.99 11.64 -0.18
C TRP A 85 3.26 12.98 0.48
N ASP A 86 4.03 12.96 1.57
CA ASP A 86 4.54 14.18 2.19
C ASP A 86 6.01 14.32 1.75
N LEU A 87 6.29 15.35 0.94
CA LEU A 87 7.63 15.69 0.42
C LEU A 87 8.38 16.63 1.37
#